data_AF-A0A3A0DBW9-F1
#
_entry.id   AF-A0A3A0DBW9-F1
#
_cell.length_a   1.000
_cell.length_b   1.000
_cell.length_c   1.000
_cell.angle_alpha   90.00
_cell.angle_beta   90.00
_cell.angle_gamma   90.00
#
_symmetry.space_group_name_H-M   'P 1'
#
loop_
_entity.id
_entity.type
_entity.pdbx_description
1 polymer ?
#
loop_
_entity_poly.entity_id
_entity_poly.type
_entity_poly.pdbx_seq_one_letter_code
_entity_poly.pdbx_strand_id
1 'polypeptide(L)'
;MSMAMPIRSLRVWINAFIPAHVPELTDELTTGPHRGETVLYGLSGGKEAYLTDQRVFTAAADAASQMHSEASVELLPGAPRLSAWHECRFAMPLGEDGEPLSGAETDTSRMRVILATPQTLSTHTEVARAVGMLPRRPGAASDELYLYFDAKATPACEKMAAHFGDIAYSGVAIVDTRRGTLDFSGSVHRFPAFEMYASANDGPAAVVFQISPPRGADALQEKGPSSRPVKATATLAS
;
A
#
# COMPACT_ATOMS: atom_id res chain seq x y z
N MET A 1 -11.79 -8.62 34.93
CA MET A 1 -10.92 -8.83 33.74
C MET A 1 -11.84 -9.12 32.57
N SER A 2 -11.95 -8.20 31.61
CA SER A 2 -12.72 -8.47 30.38
C SER A 2 -11.91 -9.43 29.52
N MET A 3 -12.50 -10.53 29.07
CA MET A 3 -11.85 -11.37 28.05
C MET A 3 -11.87 -10.61 26.73
N ALA A 4 -10.74 -10.61 26.01
CA ALA A 4 -10.68 -10.09 24.65
C ALA A 4 -11.64 -10.89 23.77
N MET A 5 -12.44 -10.20 22.95
CA MET A 5 -13.35 -10.89 22.03
C MET A 5 -12.53 -11.58 20.94
N PRO A 6 -12.89 -12.83 20.56
CA PRO A 6 -12.23 -13.51 19.45
C PRO A 6 -12.35 -12.70 18.16
N ILE A 7 -11.26 -12.64 17.39
CA ILE A 7 -11.29 -12.08 16.04
C ILE A 7 -12.12 -13.03 15.16
N ARG A 8 -13.10 -12.47 14.46
CA ARG A 8 -14.02 -13.15 13.52
C ARG A 8 -13.87 -12.60 12.10
N SER A 9 -13.52 -11.33 11.97
CA SER A 9 -13.18 -10.70 10.70
C SER A 9 -11.94 -9.84 10.85
N LEU A 10 -11.21 -9.70 9.76
CA LEU A 10 -10.03 -8.85 9.64
C LEU A 10 -10.11 -8.09 8.31
N ARG A 11 -9.81 -6.80 8.35
CA ARG A 11 -9.51 -5.99 7.16
C ARG A 11 -8.08 -5.50 7.26
N VAL A 12 -7.29 -5.66 6.21
CA VAL A 12 -5.93 -5.13 6.09
C VAL A 12 -5.82 -4.42 4.76
N TRP A 13 -5.39 -3.15 4.77
CA TRP A 13 -5.24 -2.39 3.54
C TRP A 13 -3.94 -1.60 3.52
N ILE A 14 -3.45 -1.39 2.30
CA ILE A 14 -2.25 -0.60 2.02
C ILE A 14 -2.56 0.40 0.90
N ASN A 15 -2.23 1.66 1.17
CA ASN A 15 -2.32 2.75 0.20
C ASN A 15 -0.92 3.21 -0.19
N ALA A 16 -0.74 3.53 -1.47
CA ALA A 16 0.33 4.38 -1.97
C ALA A 16 -0.29 5.68 -2.47
N PHE A 17 0.15 6.83 -1.97
CA PHE A 17 -0.41 8.13 -2.31
C PHE A 17 0.66 9.22 -2.29
N ILE A 18 0.46 10.28 -3.07
CA ILE A 18 1.30 11.48 -3.07
C ILE A 18 0.68 12.47 -2.07
N PRO A 19 1.34 12.74 -0.93
CA PRO A 19 0.82 13.70 0.03
C PRO A 19 0.67 15.10 -0.54
N ALA A 20 -0.24 15.88 0.04
CA ALA A 20 -0.40 17.30 -0.31
C ALA A 20 0.92 18.07 -0.21
N HIS A 21 1.79 17.71 0.72
CA HIS A 21 3.09 18.34 0.84
C HIS A 21 4.18 17.29 0.93
N VAL A 22 5.12 17.33 -0.01
CA VAL A 22 6.35 16.55 0.04
C VAL A 22 7.50 17.55 0.02
N PRO A 23 8.30 17.64 1.11
CA PRO A 23 9.35 18.62 1.22
C PRO A 23 10.26 18.62 -0.02
N GLU A 24 10.41 19.80 -0.63
CA GLU A 24 11.26 20.07 -1.80
C GLU A 24 10.81 19.44 -3.13
N LEU A 25 9.63 18.83 -3.18
CA LEU A 25 9.09 18.23 -4.40
C LEU A 25 7.74 18.81 -4.81
N THR A 26 6.91 19.23 -3.84
CA THR A 26 5.61 19.82 -4.13
C THR A 26 5.68 21.34 -4.21
N ASP A 27 5.04 21.89 -5.23
CA ASP A 27 4.76 23.31 -5.39
C ASP A 27 3.24 23.56 -5.40
N GLU A 28 2.83 24.80 -5.15
CA GLU A 28 1.42 25.22 -5.26
C GLU A 28 1.13 25.70 -6.69
N LEU A 29 0.05 25.19 -7.27
CA LEU A 29 -0.39 25.63 -8.59
C LEU A 29 -0.98 27.04 -8.50
N THR A 30 -0.47 27.97 -9.31
CA THR A 30 -0.86 29.40 -9.22
C THR A 30 -1.96 29.82 -10.18
N THR A 31 -2.31 28.95 -11.15
CA THR A 31 -3.26 29.22 -12.25
C THR A 31 -4.16 28.01 -12.52
N GLY A 32 -5.21 28.20 -13.32
CA GLY A 32 -6.10 27.13 -13.77
C GLY A 32 -7.13 26.68 -12.72
N PRO A 33 -7.93 25.65 -13.03
CA PRO A 33 -8.99 25.15 -12.14
C PRO A 33 -8.48 24.61 -10.80
N HIS A 34 -7.26 24.07 -10.79
CA HIS A 34 -6.60 23.48 -9.62
C HIS A 34 -5.75 24.50 -8.83
N ARG A 35 -5.99 25.81 -9.01
CA ARG A 35 -5.24 26.85 -8.31
C ARG A 35 -5.33 26.68 -6.78
N GLY A 36 -4.17 26.67 -6.11
CA GLY A 36 -4.04 26.46 -4.67
C GLY A 36 -3.85 25.00 -4.26
N GLU A 37 -4.05 24.06 -5.18
CA GLU A 37 -3.71 22.66 -4.96
C GLU A 37 -2.23 22.43 -5.24
N THR A 38 -1.67 21.39 -4.63
CA THR A 38 -0.24 21.09 -4.80
C THR A 38 0.00 20.13 -5.94
N VAL A 39 1.13 20.32 -6.62
CA VAL A 39 1.56 19.54 -7.77
C VAL A 39 3.02 19.14 -7.64
N LEU A 40 3.42 18.12 -8.41
CA LEU A 40 4.82 17.78 -8.65
C LEU A 40 5.21 18.25 -10.05
N TYR A 41 6.33 18.96 -10.17
CA TYR A 41 6.90 19.40 -11.44
C TYR A 41 8.10 18.56 -11.86
N GLY A 42 8.43 18.60 -13.16
CA GLY A 42 9.76 18.18 -13.64
C GLY A 42 9.97 16.66 -13.70
N LEU A 43 8.94 15.87 -13.45
CA LEU A 43 8.99 14.41 -13.46
C LEU A 43 9.15 13.81 -14.87
N SER A 44 9.29 14.63 -15.91
CA SER A 44 9.64 14.19 -17.28
C SER A 44 10.76 15.06 -17.90
N GLY A 45 11.43 15.90 -17.10
CA GLY A 45 12.30 16.97 -17.60
C GLY A 45 11.55 18.10 -18.32
N GLY A 46 10.21 18.07 -18.32
CA GLY A 46 9.32 19.09 -18.87
C GLY A 46 8.66 19.98 -17.80
N LYS A 47 7.76 20.85 -18.25
CA LYS A 47 6.93 21.74 -17.41
C LYS A 47 5.60 21.10 -16.96
N GLU A 48 5.39 19.83 -17.26
CA GLU A 48 4.17 19.10 -16.89
C GLU A 48 4.07 19.04 -15.36
N ALA A 49 2.87 19.33 -14.86
CA ALA A 49 2.52 19.26 -13.46
C ALA A 49 1.66 18.01 -13.21
N TYR A 50 1.86 17.35 -12.07
CA TYR A 50 1.05 16.21 -11.65
C TYR A 50 0.38 16.52 -10.33
N LEU A 51 -0.95 16.43 -10.29
CA LEU A 51 -1.69 16.72 -9.08
C LEU A 51 -1.37 15.69 -7.97
N THR A 52 -1.10 16.16 -6.76
CA THR A 52 -0.99 15.26 -5.60
C THR A 52 -2.38 14.76 -5.17
N ASP A 53 -2.44 13.78 -4.26
CA ASP A 53 -3.71 13.29 -3.71
C ASP A 53 -4.34 14.25 -2.67
N GLN A 54 -3.77 15.45 -2.48
CA GLN A 54 -4.27 16.53 -1.62
C GLN A 54 -4.61 16.08 -0.18
N ARG A 55 -3.84 15.13 0.36
CA ARG A 55 -4.09 14.59 1.71
C ARG A 55 -2.84 14.28 2.51
N VAL A 56 -3.08 13.97 3.78
CA VAL A 56 -2.12 13.38 4.70
C VAL A 56 -2.44 11.90 4.95
N PHE A 57 -1.65 11.24 5.79
CA PHE A 57 -1.95 9.88 6.23
C PHE A 57 -3.31 9.79 6.90
N THR A 58 -4.08 8.76 6.57
CA THR A 58 -5.41 8.52 7.13
C THR A 58 -5.75 7.04 7.11
N ALA A 59 -6.49 6.59 8.12
CA ALA A 59 -6.99 5.23 8.21
C ALA A 59 -8.29 5.01 7.40
N ALA A 60 -8.76 6.00 6.64
CA ALA A 60 -9.89 5.79 5.74
C ALA A 60 -9.45 4.87 4.58
N ALA A 61 -10.11 3.71 4.44
CA ALA A 61 -9.78 2.72 3.42
C ALA A 61 -10.04 3.23 1.99
N ASP A 62 -11.00 4.14 1.83
CA ASP A 62 -11.40 4.77 0.57
C ASP A 62 -10.67 6.11 0.29
N ALA A 63 -9.64 6.44 1.07
CA ALA A 63 -8.86 7.64 0.84
C ALA A 63 -8.21 7.63 -0.56
N ALA A 64 -8.22 8.80 -1.22
CA ALA A 64 -7.61 8.98 -2.54
C ALA A 64 -6.19 8.41 -2.57
N SER A 65 -5.87 7.57 -3.55
CA SER A 65 -4.56 6.93 -3.62
C SER A 65 -4.19 6.58 -5.04
N GLN A 66 -2.89 6.57 -5.29
CA GLN A 66 -2.30 6.11 -6.54
C GLN A 66 -2.48 4.62 -6.72
N MET A 67 -2.35 3.86 -5.62
CA MET A 67 -2.52 2.42 -5.58
C MET A 67 -3.11 1.99 -4.23
N HIS A 68 -4.10 1.11 -4.28
CA HIS A 68 -4.80 0.57 -3.12
C HIS A 68 -4.89 -0.96 -3.21
N SER A 69 -4.54 -1.66 -2.15
CA SER A 69 -4.93 -3.08 -1.96
C SER A 69 -5.58 -3.26 -0.61
N GLU A 70 -6.72 -3.95 -0.61
CA GLU A 70 -7.43 -4.38 0.59
C GLU A 70 -7.61 -5.90 0.59
N ALA A 71 -7.40 -6.49 1.76
CA ALA A 71 -7.69 -7.87 2.07
C ALA A 71 -8.74 -7.90 3.19
N SER A 72 -9.89 -8.50 2.90
CA SER A 72 -10.96 -8.75 3.87
C SER A 72 -11.05 -10.26 4.12
N VAL A 73 -10.79 -10.68 5.36
CA VAL A 73 -10.74 -12.07 5.80
C VAL A 73 -11.86 -12.35 6.80
N GLU A 74 -12.66 -13.37 6.53
CA GLU A 74 -13.61 -13.93 7.49
C GLU A 74 -13.07 -15.23 8.07
N LEU A 75 -13.05 -15.31 9.40
CA LEU A 75 -12.61 -16.48 10.16
C LEU A 75 -13.79 -17.42 10.40
N LEU A 76 -13.97 -18.34 9.46
CA LEU A 76 -15.01 -19.38 9.53
C LEU A 76 -14.46 -20.65 10.18
N PRO A 77 -15.34 -21.48 10.79
CA PRO A 77 -14.96 -22.81 11.22
C PRO A 77 -14.41 -23.62 10.03
N GLY A 78 -13.19 -24.16 10.19
CA GLY A 78 -12.53 -25.00 9.19
C GLY A 78 -11.53 -24.24 8.31
N ALA A 79 -11.95 -23.19 7.60
CA ALA A 79 -11.06 -22.42 6.72
C ALA A 79 -11.44 -20.93 6.63
N PRO A 80 -10.46 -20.02 6.69
CA PRO A 80 -10.71 -18.61 6.47
C PRO A 80 -11.12 -18.33 5.01
N ARG A 81 -12.02 -17.36 4.82
CA ARG A 81 -12.41 -16.87 3.50
C ARG A 81 -11.74 -15.52 3.24
N LEU A 82 -10.97 -15.42 2.16
CA LEU A 82 -10.38 -14.16 1.69
C LEU A 82 -11.21 -13.56 0.56
N SER A 83 -11.41 -12.27 0.64
CA SER A 83 -11.77 -11.40 -0.48
C SER A 83 -10.70 -10.31 -0.60
N ALA A 84 -10.37 -9.94 -1.83
CA ALA A 84 -9.38 -8.91 -2.10
C ALA A 84 -9.95 -7.89 -3.07
N TRP A 85 -9.60 -6.63 -2.87
CA TRP A 85 -9.97 -5.52 -3.75
C TRP A 85 -8.74 -4.67 -4.03
N HIS A 86 -8.64 -4.20 -5.27
CA HIS A 86 -7.51 -3.43 -5.75
C HIS A 86 -8.02 -2.26 -6.58
N GLU A 87 -7.36 -1.11 -6.43
CA GLU A 87 -7.63 0.08 -7.22
C GLU A 87 -6.31 0.79 -7.53
N CYS A 88 -6.26 1.45 -8.69
CA CYS A 88 -5.21 2.42 -9.00
C CYS A 88 -5.91 3.70 -9.47
N ARG A 89 -5.38 4.86 -9.09
CA ARG A 89 -5.80 6.15 -9.65
C ARG A 89 -4.57 7.01 -9.84
N PHE A 90 -4.06 7.06 -11.06
CA PHE A 90 -2.80 7.79 -11.29
C PHE A 90 -2.97 9.29 -11.15
N ALA A 91 -1.90 9.94 -10.71
CA ALA A 91 -1.79 11.37 -10.55
C ALA A 91 -2.19 12.04 -11.86
N MET A 92 -3.15 12.94 -11.77
CA MET A 92 -3.73 13.59 -12.92
C MET A 92 -2.67 14.51 -13.54
N PRO A 93 -2.21 14.23 -14.77
CA PRO A 93 -1.33 15.16 -15.47
C PRO A 93 -2.12 16.42 -15.82
N LEU A 94 -1.49 17.58 -15.64
CA LEU A 94 -2.07 18.88 -15.97
C LEU A 94 -1.33 19.50 -17.16
N GLY A 95 -2.09 20.18 -18.03
CA GLY A 95 -1.55 21.03 -19.09
C GLY A 95 -0.89 22.30 -18.55
N GLU A 96 -0.29 23.10 -19.44
CA GLU A 96 0.34 24.38 -19.06
C GLU A 96 -0.66 25.39 -18.46
N ASP A 97 -1.93 25.28 -18.82
CA ASP A 97 -3.05 26.06 -18.30
C ASP A 97 -3.60 25.52 -16.96
N GLY A 98 -3.11 24.38 -16.49
CA GLY A 98 -3.59 23.69 -15.30
C GLY A 98 -4.83 22.82 -15.54
N GLU A 99 -5.27 22.66 -16.78
CA GLU A 99 -6.40 21.78 -17.11
C GLU A 99 -5.98 20.30 -17.08
N PRO A 100 -6.83 19.39 -16.58
CA PRO A 100 -6.60 17.95 -16.66
C PRO A 100 -6.34 17.45 -18.08
N LEU A 101 -5.23 16.74 -18.27
CA LEU A 101 -5.04 15.93 -19.46
C LEU A 101 -5.79 14.61 -19.28
N SER A 102 -6.37 14.10 -20.36
CA SER A 102 -7.15 12.86 -20.34
C SER A 102 -6.33 11.72 -19.71
N GLY A 103 -6.86 11.15 -18.62
CA GLY A 103 -6.29 9.99 -17.97
C GLY A 103 -6.44 8.74 -18.84
N ALA A 104 -5.58 7.76 -18.59
CA ALA A 104 -5.69 6.44 -19.19
C ALA A 104 -6.24 5.43 -18.18
N GLU A 105 -6.70 4.29 -18.70
CA GLU A 105 -7.31 3.22 -17.89
C GLU A 105 -6.32 2.59 -16.91
N THR A 106 -6.81 2.29 -15.71
CA THR A 106 -6.02 1.74 -14.61
C THR A 106 -5.87 0.23 -14.75
N ASP A 107 -4.65 -0.30 -14.68
CA ASP A 107 -4.38 -1.74 -14.71
C ASP A 107 -3.99 -2.27 -13.32
N THR A 108 -4.84 -3.14 -12.76
CA THR A 108 -4.63 -3.82 -11.47
C THR A 108 -4.21 -5.29 -11.63
N SER A 109 -3.91 -5.76 -12.85
CA SER A 109 -3.62 -7.18 -13.13
C SER A 109 -2.36 -7.70 -12.43
N ARG A 110 -1.46 -6.80 -12.01
CA ARG A 110 -0.23 -7.11 -11.27
C ARG A 110 -0.36 -6.84 -9.77
N MET A 111 -1.58 -6.73 -9.26
CA MET A 111 -1.88 -6.58 -7.84
C MET A 111 -2.55 -7.84 -7.31
N ARG A 112 -2.01 -8.37 -6.21
CA ARG A 112 -2.55 -9.57 -5.58
C ARG A 112 -2.41 -9.52 -4.07
N VAL A 113 -3.43 -10.02 -3.39
CA VAL A 113 -3.34 -10.51 -2.02
C VAL A 113 -3.75 -11.98 -2.01
N ILE A 114 -2.97 -12.83 -1.33
CA ILE A 114 -3.33 -14.23 -1.13
C ILE A 114 -3.26 -14.62 0.36
N LEU A 115 -4.11 -15.56 0.76
CA LEU A 115 -3.89 -16.33 1.98
C LEU A 115 -2.75 -17.31 1.72
N ALA A 116 -1.63 -17.08 2.38
CA ALA A 116 -0.44 -17.89 2.21
C ALA A 116 -0.36 -18.97 3.29
N THR A 117 0.28 -20.08 2.94
CA THR A 117 0.78 -21.05 3.91
C THR A 117 2.28 -20.81 4.12
N PRO A 118 2.90 -21.32 5.20
CA PRO A 118 4.36 -21.29 5.31
C PRO A 118 5.08 -21.90 4.10
N GLN A 119 4.49 -22.94 3.50
CA GLN A 119 4.99 -23.55 2.27
C GLN A 119 4.89 -22.58 1.09
N THR A 120 3.76 -21.89 0.91
CA THR A 120 3.60 -20.86 -0.12
C THR A 120 4.60 -19.72 0.08
N LEU A 121 4.85 -19.29 1.32
CA LEU A 121 5.83 -18.21 1.57
C LEU A 121 7.27 -18.64 1.26
N SER A 122 7.60 -19.92 1.40
CA SER A 122 8.94 -20.44 1.10
C SER A 122 9.34 -20.31 -0.38
N THR A 123 8.37 -20.24 -1.30
CA THR A 123 8.63 -20.02 -2.73
C THR A 123 8.90 -18.55 -3.07
N HIS A 124 8.68 -17.63 -2.12
CA HIS A 124 8.99 -16.20 -2.25
C HIS A 124 10.25 -15.87 -1.44
N THR A 125 11.42 -16.04 -2.06
CA THR A 125 12.73 -16.07 -1.39
C THR A 125 13.03 -14.82 -0.54
N GLU A 126 12.56 -13.65 -0.96
CA GLU A 126 12.73 -12.39 -0.21
C GLU A 126 11.87 -12.37 1.06
N VAL A 127 10.63 -12.85 0.97
CA VAL A 127 9.69 -12.93 2.10
C VAL A 127 10.13 -14.02 3.08
N ALA A 128 10.51 -15.20 2.59
CA ALA A 128 10.98 -16.31 3.41
C ALA A 128 12.17 -15.91 4.31
N ARG A 129 13.09 -15.08 3.79
CA ARG A 129 14.20 -14.51 4.56
C ARG A 129 13.74 -13.48 5.58
N ALA A 130 12.81 -12.61 5.20
CA ALA A 130 12.34 -11.51 6.04
C ALA A 130 11.55 -11.99 7.26
N VAL A 131 10.76 -13.06 7.11
CA VAL A 131 9.94 -13.67 8.15
C VAL A 131 10.76 -14.51 9.13
N GLY A 132 12.02 -14.84 8.82
CA GLY A 132 12.84 -15.71 9.65
C GLY A 132 12.11 -17.03 9.96
N MET A 133 11.50 -17.64 8.94
CA MET A 133 10.65 -18.83 9.10
C MET A 133 11.45 -19.99 9.72
N LEU A 134 11.38 -20.10 11.04
CA LEU A 134 11.68 -21.35 11.72
C LEU A 134 10.53 -22.32 11.40
N PRO A 135 10.83 -23.58 11.05
CA PRO A 135 9.79 -24.57 10.80
C PRO A 135 8.97 -24.78 12.08
N ARG A 136 7.70 -24.38 12.07
CA ARG A 136 6.76 -24.73 13.14
C ARG A 136 6.28 -26.17 12.96
N ARG A 137 6.03 -26.84 14.08
CA ARG A 137 5.59 -28.25 14.14
C ARG A 137 4.36 -28.47 13.24
N PRO A 138 4.37 -29.48 12.36
CA PRO A 138 3.19 -29.89 11.63
C PRO A 138 2.07 -30.32 12.59
N GLY A 139 0.85 -29.82 12.40
CA GLY A 139 -0.36 -30.34 13.05
C GLY A 139 -0.98 -29.49 14.17
N ALA A 140 -0.43 -28.33 14.53
CA ALA A 140 -1.16 -27.36 15.36
C ALA A 140 -2.00 -26.46 14.45
N ALA A 141 -3.29 -26.32 14.72
CA ALA A 141 -4.07 -25.19 14.20
C ALA A 141 -3.35 -23.92 14.65
N SER A 142 -2.75 -23.18 13.72
CA SER A 142 -2.10 -21.93 14.09
C SER A 142 -3.17 -20.88 14.25
N ASP A 143 -3.17 -20.19 15.38
CA ASP A 143 -3.91 -18.92 15.57
C ASP A 143 -3.36 -17.81 14.64
N GLU A 144 -2.46 -18.14 13.72
CA GLU A 144 -1.81 -17.24 12.77
C GLU A 144 -2.39 -17.36 11.37
N LEU A 145 -2.66 -16.21 10.76
CA LEU A 145 -2.96 -16.05 9.35
C LEU A 145 -1.78 -15.37 8.66
N TYR A 146 -1.52 -15.74 7.41
CA TYR A 146 -0.48 -15.13 6.59
C TYR A 146 -1.13 -14.51 5.36
N LEU A 147 -1.05 -13.19 5.24
CA LEU A 147 -1.51 -12.45 4.07
C LEU A 147 -0.29 -11.96 3.28
N TYR A 148 -0.09 -12.51 2.09
CA TYR A 148 0.98 -12.07 1.20
C TYR A 148 0.45 -11.02 0.23
N PHE A 149 1.05 -9.84 0.28
CA PHE A 149 0.80 -8.71 -0.61
C PHE A 149 1.91 -8.64 -1.66
N ASP A 150 1.53 -8.48 -2.92
CA ASP A 150 2.45 -8.23 -4.01
C ASP A 150 1.71 -7.39 -5.06
N ALA A 151 2.10 -6.13 -5.20
CA ALA A 151 1.42 -5.20 -6.06
C ALA A 151 2.40 -4.37 -6.87
N LYS A 152 2.07 -4.20 -8.14
CA LYS A 152 2.72 -3.29 -9.07
C LYS A 152 1.66 -2.56 -9.88
N ALA A 153 1.74 -1.23 -9.93
CA ALA A 153 0.87 -0.41 -10.75
C ALA A 153 1.71 0.41 -11.74
N THR A 154 1.37 0.33 -13.03
CA THR A 154 2.00 1.14 -14.07
C THR A 154 1.16 2.38 -14.31
N PRO A 155 1.72 3.59 -14.25
CA PRO A 155 1.01 4.80 -14.65
C PRO A 155 0.36 4.66 -16.02
N ALA A 156 -0.94 4.91 -16.08
CA ALA A 156 -1.73 4.61 -17.27
C ALA A 156 -1.34 5.48 -18.48
N CYS A 157 -0.91 6.72 -18.24
CA CYS A 157 -0.46 7.60 -19.32
C CYS A 157 0.88 7.08 -19.84
N GLU A 158 0.97 6.70 -21.12
CA GLU A 158 2.20 6.14 -21.73
C GLU A 158 3.43 7.06 -21.53
N LYS A 159 3.21 8.38 -21.55
CA LYS A 159 4.25 9.37 -21.22
C LYS A 159 4.66 9.25 -19.74
N MET A 160 3.70 9.13 -18.83
CA MET A 160 4.02 8.86 -17.42
C MET A 160 4.70 7.51 -17.26
N ALA A 161 4.22 6.42 -17.85
CA ALA A 161 4.87 5.11 -17.77
C ALA A 161 6.32 5.11 -18.29
N ALA A 162 6.63 5.96 -19.28
CA ALA A 162 7.98 6.10 -19.80
C ALA A 162 8.93 6.81 -18.82
N HIS A 163 8.38 7.66 -17.94
CA HIS A 163 9.13 8.49 -17.02
C HIS A 163 9.12 7.93 -15.58
N PHE A 164 7.94 7.60 -15.08
CA PHE A 164 7.69 6.96 -13.80
C PHE A 164 7.84 5.46 -13.92
N GLY A 165 8.64 4.89 -13.03
CA GLY A 165 8.61 3.45 -12.82
C GLY A 165 7.28 2.98 -12.22
N ASP A 166 7.11 1.66 -12.14
CA ASP A 166 5.99 1.08 -11.41
C ASP A 166 5.97 1.60 -9.96
N ILE A 167 4.79 1.82 -9.39
CA ILE A 167 4.66 1.86 -7.93
C ILE A 167 4.57 0.40 -7.47
N ALA A 168 5.45 -0.03 -6.57
CA ALA A 168 5.40 -1.40 -6.06
C ALA A 168 5.58 -1.52 -4.55
N TYR A 169 4.96 -2.58 -4.01
CA TYR A 169 5.24 -3.12 -2.69
C TYR A 169 5.09 -4.64 -2.69
N SER A 170 5.81 -5.29 -1.78
CA SER A 170 5.66 -6.71 -1.50
C SER A 170 5.93 -6.97 -0.04
N GLY A 171 5.20 -7.91 0.56
CA GLY A 171 5.42 -8.27 1.95
C GLY A 171 4.39 -9.23 2.48
N VAL A 172 4.57 -9.63 3.72
CA VAL A 172 3.62 -10.50 4.43
C VAL A 172 3.17 -9.83 5.72
N ALA A 173 1.86 -9.86 5.93
CA ALA A 173 1.24 -9.57 7.21
C ALA A 173 0.92 -10.90 7.90
N ILE A 174 1.48 -11.11 9.09
CA ILE A 174 1.25 -12.27 9.95
C ILE A 174 0.34 -11.83 11.08
N VAL A 175 -0.84 -12.42 11.17
CA VAL A 175 -1.87 -12.00 12.11
C VAL A 175 -2.05 -13.09 13.14
N ASP A 176 -1.67 -12.82 14.39
CA ASP A 176 -2.01 -13.67 15.53
C ASP A 176 -3.41 -13.29 16.03
N THR A 177 -4.38 -14.11 15.65
CA THR A 177 -5.81 -13.91 15.92
C THR A 177 -6.18 -14.10 17.39
N ARG A 178 -5.32 -14.79 18.16
CA ARG A 178 -5.49 -15.00 19.59
C ARG A 178 -4.95 -13.82 20.41
N ARG A 179 -3.81 -13.27 20.00
CA ARG A 179 -3.19 -12.11 20.65
C ARG A 179 -3.73 -10.78 20.11
N GLY A 180 -4.41 -10.80 18.97
CA GLY A 180 -4.86 -9.60 18.29
C GLY A 180 -3.68 -8.74 17.85
N THR A 181 -2.67 -9.36 17.25
CA THR A 181 -1.48 -8.63 16.75
C THR A 181 -1.23 -8.92 15.29
N LEU A 182 -0.71 -7.93 14.58
CA LEU A 182 -0.28 -8.05 13.19
C LEU A 182 1.18 -7.63 13.07
N ASP A 183 2.01 -8.51 12.52
CA ASP A 183 3.41 -8.24 12.16
C ASP A 183 3.53 -8.16 10.65
N PHE A 184 4.02 -7.03 10.13
CA PHE A 184 4.33 -6.85 8.72
C PHE A 184 5.83 -6.89 8.47
N SER A 185 6.24 -7.63 7.43
CA SER A 185 7.61 -7.62 6.93
C SER A 185 7.61 -7.64 5.40
N GLY A 186 8.29 -6.66 4.80
CA GLY A 186 8.31 -6.50 3.34
C GLY A 186 9.14 -5.31 2.88
N SER A 187 8.78 -4.79 1.73
CA SER A 187 9.39 -3.61 1.11
C SER A 187 8.38 -2.79 0.32
N VAL A 188 8.65 -1.50 0.23
CA VAL A 188 7.91 -0.52 -0.59
C VAL A 188 8.89 0.23 -1.49
N HIS A 189 8.40 0.92 -2.53
CA HIS A 189 9.19 1.93 -3.24
C HIS A 189 9.52 3.11 -2.32
N ARG A 190 10.50 3.95 -2.66
CA ARG A 190 10.79 5.15 -1.87
C ARG A 190 9.84 6.30 -2.20
N PHE A 191 9.15 6.23 -3.33
CA PHE A 191 8.11 7.16 -3.76
C PHE A 191 6.91 6.35 -4.31
N PRO A 192 5.65 6.73 -4.02
CA PRO A 192 5.22 7.90 -3.24
C PRO A 192 5.20 7.58 -1.73
N ALA A 193 4.28 8.15 -0.94
CA ALA A 193 4.09 7.75 0.46
C ALA A 193 3.34 6.41 0.53
N PHE A 194 3.60 5.63 1.57
CA PHE A 194 2.93 4.36 1.82
C PHE A 194 2.36 4.31 3.24
N GLU A 195 1.17 3.74 3.38
CA GLU A 195 0.53 3.51 4.67
C GLU A 195 -0.17 2.17 4.67
N MET A 196 -0.11 1.46 5.78
CA MET A 196 -0.85 0.23 6.00
C MET A 196 -1.57 0.28 7.33
N TYR A 197 -2.79 -0.24 7.34
CA TYR A 197 -3.63 -0.32 8.52
C TYR A 197 -4.31 -1.69 8.56
N ALA A 198 -4.84 -2.02 9.74
CA ALA A 198 -5.67 -3.20 9.92
C ALA A 198 -6.76 -2.96 10.95
N SER A 199 -7.92 -3.57 10.76
CA SER A 199 -9.01 -3.60 11.74
C SER A 199 -9.50 -5.02 11.95
N ALA A 200 -9.93 -5.33 13.18
CA ALA A 200 -10.56 -6.59 13.53
C ALA A 200 -12.02 -6.35 13.92
N ASN A 201 -12.91 -7.27 13.57
CA ASN A 201 -14.34 -7.22 13.96
C ASN A 201 -15.04 -5.89 13.61
N ASP A 202 -14.67 -5.26 12.49
CA ASP A 202 -15.13 -3.92 12.09
C ASP A 202 -14.85 -2.81 13.13
N GLY A 203 -13.89 -3.05 14.02
CA GLY A 203 -13.41 -2.12 15.03
C GLY A 203 -12.52 -1.00 14.45
N PRO A 204 -11.93 -0.16 15.32
CA PRO A 204 -11.07 0.92 14.88
C PRO A 204 -9.82 0.38 14.17
N ALA A 205 -9.38 1.10 13.14
CA ALA A 205 -8.16 0.81 12.42
C ALA A 205 -6.93 1.05 13.30
N ALA A 206 -6.05 0.05 13.37
CA ALA A 206 -4.71 0.16 13.91
C ALA A 206 -3.73 0.55 12.79
N VAL A 207 -2.82 1.48 13.10
CA VAL A 207 -1.71 1.82 12.20
C VAL A 207 -0.70 0.67 12.21
N VAL A 208 -0.43 0.08 11.05
CA VAL A 208 0.69 -0.87 10.89
C VAL A 208 1.95 -0.08 10.57
N PHE A 209 1.94 0.73 9.51
CA PHE A 209 3.01 1.68 9.25
C PHE A 209 2.52 2.90 8.47
N GLN A 210 3.26 3.99 8.56
CA GLN A 210 3.13 5.20 7.74
C GLN A 210 4.53 5.64 7.33
N ILE A 211 4.76 5.80 6.04
CA ILE A 211 6.07 6.03 5.47
C ILE A 211 5.97 7.16 4.45
N SER A 212 6.57 8.31 4.77
CA SER A 212 6.72 9.40 3.81
C SER A 212 7.86 9.13 2.82
N PRO A 213 7.81 9.72 1.62
CA PRO A 213 8.96 9.78 0.74
C PRO A 213 10.14 10.44 1.47
N PRO A 214 11.37 9.90 1.37
CA PRO A 214 12.53 10.60 1.89
C PRO A 214 12.76 11.90 1.12
N ARG A 215 13.42 12.87 1.76
CA ARG A 215 13.86 14.11 1.10
C ARG A 215 14.69 13.78 -0.15
N GLY A 216 14.38 14.44 -1.26
CA GLY A 216 15.03 14.20 -2.55
C GLY A 216 14.71 12.84 -3.18
N ALA A 217 13.67 12.13 -2.72
CA ALA A 217 13.12 11.01 -3.48
C ALA A 217 12.61 11.52 -4.82
N ASP A 218 12.95 10.84 -5.89
CA ASP A 218 12.54 11.23 -7.23
C ASP A 218 11.65 10.13 -7.80
N ALA A 219 10.44 10.50 -8.23
CA ALA A 219 9.50 9.57 -8.83
C ALA A 219 10.06 8.92 -10.12
N LEU A 220 11.06 9.55 -10.74
CA LEU A 220 11.78 9.03 -11.92
C LEU A 220 12.79 7.93 -11.61
N GLN A 221 13.26 7.83 -10.36
CA GLN A 221 14.35 6.94 -9.97
C GLN A 221 13.88 5.57 -9.48
N GLU A 222 12.57 5.39 -9.30
CA GLU A 222 11.98 4.16 -8.79
C GLU A 222 11.81 3.09 -9.90
N LYS A 223 12.91 2.73 -10.58
CA LYS A 223 12.92 1.63 -11.55
C LYS A 223 13.29 0.31 -10.86
N GLY A 224 12.50 -0.73 -11.11
CA GLY A 224 12.77 -2.08 -10.62
C GLY A 224 11.86 -2.48 -9.45
N PRO A 225 12.25 -3.49 -8.65
CA PRO A 225 11.45 -3.94 -7.52
C PRO A 225 11.53 -2.96 -6.33
N SER A 226 10.54 -3.06 -5.44
CA SER A 226 10.55 -2.35 -4.16
C SER A 226 11.81 -2.63 -3.35
N SER A 227 12.46 -1.59 -2.87
CA SER A 227 13.79 -1.69 -2.27
C SER A 227 13.86 -1.15 -0.84
N ARG A 228 12.86 -0.38 -0.38
CA ARG A 228 12.85 0.18 0.98
C ARG A 228 12.25 -0.84 1.96
N PRO A 229 13.04 -1.46 2.84
CA PRO A 229 12.53 -2.48 3.76
C PRO A 229 11.59 -1.86 4.80
N VAL A 230 10.58 -2.63 5.17
CA VAL A 230 9.60 -2.27 6.21
C VAL A 230 9.44 -3.45 7.16
N LYS A 231 9.53 -3.17 8.46
CA LYS A 231 9.17 -4.08 9.54
C LYS A 231 8.33 -3.30 10.54
N ALA A 232 7.13 -3.80 10.84
CA ALA A 232 6.21 -3.11 11.73
C ALA A 232 5.29 -4.08 12.46
N THR A 233 4.77 -3.66 13.60
CA THR A 233 3.85 -4.44 14.42
C THR A 233 2.69 -3.54 14.86
N ALA A 234 1.47 -4.06 14.82
CA ALA A 234 0.26 -3.40 15.32
C ALA A 234 -0.51 -4.29 16.29
N THR A 235 -1.21 -3.68 17.24
CA THR A 235 -2.21 -4.35 18.08
C THR A 235 -3.61 -3.99 17.57
N LEU A 236 -4.44 -5.01 17.38
CA LEU A 236 -5.80 -4.91 16.90
C LEU A 236 -6.76 -4.83 18.09
N ALA A 237 -7.68 -3.87 18.07
CA ALA A 237 -8.79 -3.86 19.01
C ALA A 237 -9.85 -4.85 18.52
N SER A 238 -10.21 -5.84 19.33
CA SER A 238 -11.15 -6.91 18.95
C SER A 238 -12.34 -7.05 19.87
#